data_AF-A0A7J6UR23-F1
#
_entry.id   AF-A0A7J6UR23-F1
#
_cell.length_a   1.000
_cell.length_b   1.000
_cell.length_c   1.000
_cell.angle_alpha   90.00
_cell.angle_beta   90.00
_cell.angle_gamma   90.00
#
_symmetry.space_group_name_H-M   'P 1'
#
loop_
_entity.id
_entity.type
_entity.pdbx_description
1 polymer ?
#
loop_
_entity_poly.entity_id
_entity_poly.type
_entity_poly.pdbx_seq_one_letter_code
_entity_poly.pdbx_strand_id
1 'polypeptide(L)'
;MQRPGTPLYIIKAYLPVIESFGFSNQLRAATSGQAFPQCVFDHWDMITSDPLEAGSQASTLVADIRKRKGLKEQITPISEFEDKE
;
A
#
# COMPACT_ATOMS: atom_id res chain seq x y z
N MET A 1 17.91 -15.37 8.55
CA MET A 1 18.76 -16.37 9.24
C MET A 1 18.63 -17.70 8.52
N GLN A 2 19.74 -18.41 8.25
CA GLN A 2 19.69 -19.77 7.69
C GLN A 2 19.07 -20.72 8.72
N ARG A 3 18.16 -21.59 8.30
CA ARG A 3 17.58 -22.62 9.17
C ARG A 3 18.64 -23.70 9.42
N PRO A 4 19.01 -23.98 10.69
CA PRO A 4 19.99 -25.01 10.99
C PRO A 4 19.59 -26.38 10.38
N GLY A 5 20.55 -27.06 9.75
CA GLY A 5 20.33 -28.37 9.14
C GLY A 5 19.64 -28.37 7.79
N THR A 6 19.30 -27.21 7.20
CA THR A 6 18.75 -27.13 5.83
C THR A 6 19.40 -25.98 5.03
N PRO A 7 19.35 -26.00 3.69
CA PRO A 7 19.80 -24.88 2.86
C PRO A 7 18.80 -23.71 2.83
N LEU A 8 17.75 -23.72 3.67
CA LEU A 8 16.67 -22.73 3.63
C LEU A 8 17.05 -21.46 4.38
N TYR A 9 16.67 -20.31 3.81
CA TYR A 9 16.81 -19.00 4.43
C TYR A 9 15.43 -18.43 4.77
N ILE A 10 15.32 -17.80 5.94
CA ILE A 10 14.15 -17.01 6.32
C ILE A 10 14.51 -15.53 6.19
N ILE A 11 13.78 -14.84 5.31
CA ILE A 11 13.85 -13.39 5.06
C ILE A 11 12.53 -12.79 5.55
N LYS A 12 12.61 -11.70 6.30
CA LYS A 12 11.45 -10.91 6.73
C LYS A 12 11.57 -9.51 6.15
N ALA A 13 10.48 -8.98 5.63
CA ALA A 13 10.37 -7.65 5.06
C ALA A 13 8.94 -7.14 5.23
N TYR A 14 8.76 -5.83 5.14
CA TYR A 14 7.45 -5.22 5.04
C TYR A 14 7.05 -5.12 3.57
N LEU A 15 5.77 -5.38 3.29
CA LEU A 15 5.17 -5.33 1.96
C LEU A 15 3.90 -4.47 2.07
N PRO A 16 3.81 -3.33 1.36
CA PRO A 16 2.58 -2.55 1.31
C PRO A 16 1.42 -3.43 0.80
N VAL A 17 0.29 -3.41 1.50
CA VAL A 17 -0.86 -4.27 1.17
C VAL A 17 -1.35 -4.01 -0.26
N ILE A 18 -1.33 -2.75 -0.72
CA ILE A 18 -1.72 -2.37 -2.08
C ILE A 18 -0.82 -2.98 -3.16
N GLU A 19 0.44 -3.29 -2.84
CA GLU A 19 1.41 -3.91 -3.75
C GLU A 19 1.46 -5.43 -3.62
N SER A 20 0.72 -6.02 -2.66
CA SER A 20 0.73 -7.46 -2.43
C SER A 20 -0.04 -8.27 -3.48
N PHE A 21 -0.93 -7.64 -4.25
CA PHE A 21 -1.72 -8.31 -5.28
C PHE A 21 -0.82 -8.83 -6.40
N GLY A 22 -0.78 -10.14 -6.58
CA GLY A 22 0.08 -10.80 -7.57
C GLY A 22 1.54 -10.99 -7.14
N PHE A 23 1.93 -10.52 -5.96
CA PHE A 23 3.30 -10.63 -5.42
C PHE A 23 3.80 -12.08 -5.42
N SER A 24 2.98 -13.03 -4.95
CA SER A 24 3.37 -14.44 -4.87
C SER A 24 3.80 -15.03 -6.22
N ASN A 25 3.10 -14.65 -7.30
CA ASN A 25 3.43 -15.12 -8.66
C ASN A 25 4.72 -14.47 -9.17
N GLN A 26 4.88 -13.16 -8.94
CA GLN A 26 6.07 -12.42 -9.34
C GLN A 26 7.32 -12.94 -8.60
N LEU A 27 7.24 -13.14 -7.29
CA LEU A 27 8.33 -13.68 -6.48
C LEU A 27 8.70 -15.10 -6.93
N ARG A 28 7.71 -15.95 -7.20
CA ARG A 28 7.94 -17.30 -7.72
C ARG A 28 8.69 -17.25 -9.06
N ALA A 29 8.27 -16.39 -9.98
CA ALA A 29 8.93 -16.23 -11.27
C ALA A 29 10.38 -15.72 -11.12
N ALA A 30 10.59 -14.69 -10.30
CA ALA A 30 11.91 -14.08 -10.06
C ALA A 30 12.91 -15.02 -9.36
N THR A 31 12.42 -16.04 -8.65
CA THR A 31 13.24 -16.99 -7.90
C THR A 31 13.24 -18.40 -8.50
N SER A 32 12.76 -18.54 -9.74
CA SER A 32 12.62 -19.85 -10.41
C SER A 32 11.87 -20.89 -9.56
N GLY A 33 10.89 -20.45 -8.77
CA GLY A 33 10.07 -21.29 -7.90
C GLY A 33 10.69 -21.66 -6.56
N GLN A 34 11.85 -21.11 -6.20
CA GLN A 34 12.56 -21.47 -4.97
C GLN A 34 12.06 -20.72 -3.73
N ALA A 35 11.40 -19.56 -3.90
CA ALA A 35 10.84 -18.80 -2.79
C ALA A 35 9.35 -19.10 -2.57
N PHE A 36 8.98 -19.17 -1.28
CA PHE A 36 7.62 -19.41 -0.81
C PHE A 36 7.23 -18.28 0.16
N PRO A 37 6.44 -17.29 -0.29
CA PRO A 37 6.06 -16.18 0.58
C PRO A 37 4.99 -16.61 1.59
N GLN A 38 5.13 -16.12 2.81
CA GLN A 38 4.07 -16.13 3.82
C GLN A 38 3.83 -14.69 4.25
N CYS A 39 2.60 -14.21 4.06
CA CYS A 39 2.22 -12.83 4.39
C CYS A 39 1.19 -12.84 5.51
N VAL A 40 1.41 -12.03 6.53
CA VAL A 40 0.47 -11.73 7.61
C VAL A 40 0.41 -10.23 7.79
N PHE A 41 -0.71 -9.71 8.28
CA PHE A 41 -0.80 -8.30 8.66
C PHE A 41 0.17 -8.01 9.82
N ASP A 42 0.90 -6.90 9.72
CA ASP A 42 1.88 -6.47 10.74
C ASP A 42 1.43 -5.18 11.43
N HIS A 43 1.34 -4.06 10.69
CA HIS A 43 0.95 -2.76 11.24
C HIS A 43 0.32 -1.84 10.17
N TRP A 44 -0.12 -0.66 10.62
CA TRP A 44 -0.46 0.47 9.76
C TRP A 44 0.74 1.40 9.67
N ASP A 45 1.15 1.75 8.45
CA ASP A 45 2.21 2.72 8.19
C ASP A 45 1.66 3.95 7.46
N MET A 46 2.27 5.11 7.70
CA MET A 46 1.81 6.39 7.15
C MET A 46 2.35 6.59 5.73
N ILE A 47 1.48 6.98 4.82
CA ILE A 47 1.91 7.49 3.51
C ILE A 47 2.49 8.89 3.72
N THR A 48 3.70 9.13 3.23
CA THR A 48 4.45 10.37 3.48
C THR A 48 4.01 11.56 2.61
N SER A 49 3.31 11.31 1.49
CA SER A 49 2.83 12.34 0.59
C SER A 49 1.56 13.03 1.10
N ASP A 50 1.45 14.34 0.90
CA ASP A 50 0.28 15.13 1.30
C ASP A 50 -0.95 14.80 0.41
N PRO A 51 -2.08 14.35 0.97
CA PRO A 51 -3.30 14.07 0.19
C PRO A 51 -3.95 15.31 -0.44
N LEU A 52 -3.63 16.53 0.01
CA LEU A 52 -4.15 17.79 -0.53
C LEU A 52 -3.30 18.35 -1.67
N GLU A 53 -2.06 17.89 -1.81
CA GLU A 53 -1.17 18.30 -2.91
C GLU A 53 -1.58 17.61 -4.21
N ALA A 54 -2.03 18.39 -5.19
CA ALA A 54 -2.50 17.86 -6.47
C ALA A 54 -1.38 17.10 -7.20
N GLY A 55 -1.64 15.84 -7.55
CA GLY A 55 -0.69 14.97 -8.24
C GLY A 55 0.22 14.16 -7.31
N SER A 56 0.11 14.33 -5.99
CA SER A 56 0.79 13.45 -5.04
C SER A 56 0.21 12.02 -5.06
N GLN A 57 0.99 11.04 -4.62
CA GLN A 57 0.54 9.64 -4.53
C GLN A 57 -0.71 9.50 -3.65
N ALA A 58 -0.74 10.16 -2.48
CA ALA A 58 -1.89 10.16 -1.59
C ALA A 58 -3.11 10.84 -2.23
N SER A 59 -2.91 11.94 -2.96
CA SER A 59 -3.99 12.66 -3.63
C SER A 59 -4.69 11.80 -4.67
N THR A 60 -3.91 11.10 -5.53
CA THR A 60 -4.46 10.15 -6.51
C THR A 60 -5.22 9.01 -5.83
N LEU A 61 -4.65 8.41 -4.79
CA LEU A 61 -5.29 7.31 -4.07
C LEU A 61 -6.63 7.74 -3.44
N VAL A 62 -6.68 8.92 -2.82
CA VAL A 62 -7.90 9.47 -2.22
C VAL A 62 -8.95 9.76 -3.29
N ALA A 63 -8.57 10.38 -4.41
CA ALA A 63 -9.48 10.67 -5.51
C ALA A 63 -10.13 9.40 -6.09
N ASP A 64 -9.35 8.35 -6.34
CA ASP A 64 -9.84 7.06 -6.84
C ASP A 64 -10.84 6.41 -5.87
N ILE A 65 -10.55 6.45 -4.57
CA ILE A 65 -11.44 5.93 -3.54
C ILE A 65 -12.75 6.74 -3.51
N ARG A 66 -12.67 8.08 -3.54
CA ARG A 66 -13.85 8.96 -3.53
C ARG A 66 -14.73 8.72 -4.75
N LYS A 67 -14.14 8.63 -5.93
CA LYS A 67 -14.83 8.28 -7.19
C LYS A 67 -15.57 6.95 -7.08
N ARG A 68 -14.88 5.90 -6.62
CA ARG A 68 -15.48 4.56 -6.42
C ARG A 68 -16.63 4.58 -5.40
N LYS A 69 -16.62 5.51 -4.45
CA LYS A 69 -17.67 5.68 -3.44
C LYS A 69 -18.78 6.66 -3.87
N GLY A 70 -18.72 7.22 -5.08
CA GLY A 70 -19.71 8.19 -5.57
C GLY A 70 -19.64 9.57 -4.90
N LEU A 71 -18.48 9.92 -4.33
CA LEU A 71 -18.22 11.23 -3.74
C LEU A 71 -17.59 12.17 -4.78
N LYS A 72 -17.63 13.49 -4.53
CA LYS A 72 -16.88 14.48 -5.33
C LYS A 72 -15.39 14.10 -5.33
N GLU A 73 -14.75 13.99 -6.50
CA GLU A 73 -13.34 13.58 -6.57
C GLU A 73 -12.41 14.53 -5.80
N GLN A 74 -12.64 15.84 -5.93
CA GLN A 74 -11.94 16.84 -5.13
C GLN A 74 -12.35 16.77 -3.64
N ILE A 75 -11.36 16.91 -2.77
CA ILE A 75 -11.56 17.05 -1.34
C ILE A 75 -12.21 18.41 -1.08
N THR A 76 -13.24 18.42 -0.24
CA THR A 76 -13.93 19.65 0.14
C THR A 76 -12.95 20.59 0.85
N PRO A 77 -12.76 21.83 0.37
CA PRO A 77 -11.86 22.79 1.02
C PRO A 77 -12.38 23.16 2.41
N ILE A 78 -11.46 23.51 3.31
CA ILE A 78 -11.81 23.83 4.71
C ILE A 78 -12.85 24.95 4.80
N SER A 79 -12.81 25.91 3.88
CA SER A 79 -13.72 27.06 3.80
C SER A 79 -15.20 26.71 3.60
N GLU A 80 -15.52 25.51 3.08
CA GLU A 80 -16.92 25.05 2.99
C GLU A 80 -17.48 24.61 4.36
N PHE A 81 -16.62 24.41 5.36
CA PHE A 81 -16.99 24.04 6.72
C PHE A 81 -16.93 25.23 7.70
N GLU A 82 -16.42 26.37 7.26
CA GLU A 82 -16.39 27.61 8.05
C GLU A 82 -17.76 28.30 7.96
N ASP A 83 -18.27 28.76 9.11
CA ASP A 83 -19.47 29.59 9.12
C ASP A 83 -19.17 30.93 8.45
N LYS A 84 -20.04 31.33 7.53
CA LYS A 84 -19.98 32.67 6.95
C LYS A 84 -20.53 33.64 7.97
N GLU A 85 -19.67 34.47 8.55
CA GLU A 85 -20.12 35.69 9.24
C GLU A 85 -20.87 36.64 8.28
#